data_AF-A0A9W9IA34-F1
#
_entry.id   AF-A0A9W9IA34-F1
#
_cell.length_a   1.000
_cell.length_b   1.000
_cell.length_c   1.000
_cell.angle_alpha   90.00
_cell.angle_beta   90.00
_cell.angle_gamma   90.00
#
_symmetry.space_group_name_H-M   'P 1'
#
loop_
_entity.id
_entity.type
_entity.pdbx_description
1 polymer ?
#
loop_
_entity_poly.entity_id
_entity_poly.type
_entity_poly.pdbx_seq_one_letter_code
_entity_poly.pdbx_strand_id
1 'polypeptide(L)'
;MVSQPEIPFDRKSMPGHRSYFETLCRVVSLALEVLRSRMYPGSSQPRFHEIREYKHRIQCIVAEAAPHLRHRECCRSLAEHIERTELRLHSSYLLSVLCRVSLDPHVHLDEHRRGLIREDCIDSLISTVNAFVELHEINSHCSRSWISLQRSIASAFLLVTNDDSPQTWELIDRLEKVLAVHVYADGDADQNNRTESAKHLASSLRALREIREAFRAPKGAPAAPPTGHKFSPLALSTPPSIDTSPEIAPNLAIAGTSAVSVEGWNMQDILGRVSDVMLFPSMGGDSPAV
;
A
#
# COMPACT_ATOMS: atom_id res chain seq x y z
N MET A 1 18.77 24.05 16.88
CA MET A 1 18.96 22.63 17.24
C MET A 1 18.09 22.33 18.44
N VAL A 2 17.03 21.53 18.27
CA VAL A 2 16.32 20.97 19.42
C VAL A 2 17.11 19.72 19.81
N SER A 3 17.87 19.81 20.90
CA SER A 3 18.56 18.68 21.49
C SER A 3 17.50 17.72 22.01
N GLN A 4 17.17 16.68 21.22
CA GLN A 4 16.47 15.54 21.83
C GLN A 4 17.41 14.96 22.88
N PRO A 5 16.99 14.86 24.15
CA PRO A 5 17.81 14.21 25.15
C PRO A 5 18.09 12.78 24.68
N GLU A 6 19.35 12.40 24.71
CA GLU A 6 19.76 11.03 24.42
C GLU A 6 19.02 10.11 25.40
N ILE A 7 18.34 9.09 24.87
CA ILE A 7 17.55 8.17 25.68
C ILE A 7 18.54 7.35 26.51
N PRO A 8 18.55 7.50 27.85
CA PRO A 8 19.56 6.86 28.66
C PRO A 8 19.43 5.34 28.55
N PHE A 9 20.55 4.68 28.31
CA PHE A 9 20.62 3.23 28.40
C PHE A 9 20.52 2.80 29.87
N ASP A 10 19.95 1.62 30.10
CA ASP A 10 20.08 0.97 31.40
C ASP A 10 21.57 0.74 31.71
N ARG A 11 21.96 0.81 32.98
CA ARG A 11 23.35 0.57 33.41
C ARG A 11 23.90 -0.78 32.99
N LYS A 12 23.02 -1.77 32.78
CA LYS A 12 23.36 -3.13 32.32
C LYS A 12 23.21 -3.31 30.81
N SER A 13 22.79 -2.27 30.10
CA SER A 13 22.58 -2.31 28.66
C SER A 13 23.90 -2.45 27.92
N MET A 14 23.95 -3.37 26.96
CA MET A 14 25.10 -3.57 26.11
C MET A 14 24.68 -4.08 24.72
N PRO A 15 25.49 -3.88 23.67
CA PRO A 15 25.20 -4.42 22.35
C PRO A 15 24.92 -5.93 22.40
N GLY A 16 23.85 -6.35 21.72
CA GLY A 16 23.34 -7.73 21.69
C GLY A 16 22.38 -8.09 22.83
N HIS A 17 22.23 -7.19 23.82
CA HIS A 17 21.38 -7.37 25.00
C HIS A 17 20.53 -6.13 25.32
N ARG A 18 20.35 -5.21 24.35
CA ARG A 18 19.49 -4.04 24.56
C ARG A 18 18.02 -4.45 24.67
N SER A 19 17.31 -3.87 25.63
CA SER A 19 15.90 -4.16 25.88
C SER A 19 15.00 -3.75 24.71
N TYR A 20 13.75 -4.22 24.73
CA TYR A 20 12.74 -3.81 23.75
C TYR A 20 12.57 -2.30 23.71
N PHE A 21 12.41 -1.68 24.89
CA PHE A 21 12.23 -0.24 25.00
C PHE A 21 13.40 0.54 24.39
N GLU A 22 14.64 0.24 24.78
CA GLU A 22 15.83 0.92 24.25
C GLU A 22 15.96 0.74 22.73
N THR A 23 15.68 -0.46 22.24
CA THR A 23 15.76 -0.76 20.80
C THR A 23 14.69 -0.01 20.02
N LEU A 24 13.44 -0.04 20.49
CA LEU A 24 12.33 0.68 19.87
C LEU A 24 12.56 2.18 19.88
N CYS A 25 13.02 2.73 21.00
CA CYS A 25 13.42 4.13 21.13
C CYS A 25 14.44 4.54 20.07
N ARG A 26 15.45 3.71 19.79
CA ARG A 26 16.43 3.99 18.73
C ARG A 26 15.80 3.94 17.33
N VAL A 27 14.90 3.00 17.06
CA VAL A 27 14.13 2.95 15.80
C VAL A 27 13.29 4.22 15.63
N VAL A 28 12.60 4.67 16.69
CA VAL A 28 11.77 5.89 16.66
C VAL A 28 12.63 7.13 16.46
N SER A 29 13.77 7.25 17.16
CA SER A 29 14.72 8.36 16.96
C SER A 29 15.21 8.42 15.51
N LEU A 30 15.52 7.27 14.90
CA LEU A 30 15.90 7.20 13.49
C LEU A 30 14.75 7.60 12.56
N ALA A 31 13.51 7.17 12.84
CA ALA A 31 12.34 7.60 12.09
C ALA A 31 12.13 9.12 12.16
N LEU A 32 12.32 9.73 13.34
CA LEU A 32 12.22 11.17 13.52
C LEU A 32 13.32 11.93 12.77
N GLU A 33 14.53 11.38 12.71
CA GLU A 33 15.63 11.93 11.90
C GLU A 33 15.25 11.96 10.41
N VAL A 34 14.74 10.84 9.88
CA VAL A 34 14.27 10.72 8.49
C VAL A 34 13.11 11.68 8.20
N LEU A 35 12.17 11.83 9.14
CA LEU A 35 11.05 12.76 8.96
C LEU A 35 11.54 14.21 8.93
N ARG A 36 12.44 14.59 9.83
CA ARG A 36 13.02 15.93 9.86
C ARG A 36 13.77 16.24 8.57
N SER A 37 14.56 15.31 8.05
CA SER A 37 15.32 15.55 6.82
C SER A 37 14.40 15.88 5.64
N ARG A 38 13.19 15.31 5.59
CA ARG A 38 12.17 15.57 4.56
C ARG A 38 11.36 16.86 4.77
N MET A 39 11.36 17.43 5.98
CA MET A 39 10.61 18.65 6.29
C MET A 39 11.36 19.94 5.92
N TYR A 40 12.66 19.87 5.65
CA TYR A 40 13.44 21.06 5.30
C TYR A 40 13.22 21.45 3.81
N PRO A 41 12.84 22.70 3.51
CA PRO A 41 12.73 23.21 2.15
C PRO A 41 14.07 23.08 1.41
N GLY A 42 14.10 22.37 0.29
CA GLY A 42 15.32 22.07 -0.47
C GLY A 42 15.93 20.69 -0.22
N SER A 43 15.34 19.88 0.68
CA SER A 43 15.68 18.45 0.77
C SER A 43 15.28 17.74 -0.52
N SER A 44 16.28 17.32 -1.30
CA SER A 44 16.05 16.41 -2.43
C SER A 44 15.62 15.04 -1.89
N GLN A 45 14.98 14.22 -2.73
CA GLN A 45 14.77 12.80 -2.44
C GLN A 45 16.07 12.17 -1.90
N PRO A 46 15.99 11.27 -0.90
CA PRO A 46 17.17 10.72 -0.26
C PRO A 46 18.06 10.06 -1.30
N ARG A 47 19.35 10.42 -1.27
CA ARG A 47 20.33 9.84 -2.20
C ARG A 47 20.51 8.36 -1.88
N PHE A 48 20.89 7.58 -2.89
CA PHE A 48 21.14 6.14 -2.70
C PHE A 48 22.05 5.81 -1.50
N HIS A 49 23.11 6.59 -1.27
CA HIS A 49 24.01 6.36 -0.16
C HIS A 49 23.33 6.57 1.21
N GLU A 50 22.43 7.54 1.33
CA GLU A 50 21.67 7.83 2.56
C GLU A 50 20.70 6.68 2.84
N ILE A 51 20.02 6.17 1.82
CA ILE A 51 19.12 5.01 1.96
C ILE A 51 19.91 3.80 2.49
N ARG A 52 21.09 3.53 1.93
CA ARG A 52 21.97 2.45 2.40
C ARG A 52 22.45 2.66 3.83
N GLU A 53 22.80 3.89 4.18
CA GLU A 53 23.23 4.23 5.55
C GLU A 53 22.08 4.01 6.54
N TYR A 54 20.88 4.50 6.24
CA TYR A 54 19.72 4.28 7.09
C TYR A 54 19.38 2.80 7.21
N LYS A 55 19.41 2.04 6.10
CA LYS A 55 19.23 0.58 6.12
C LYS A 55 20.23 -0.08 7.07
N HIS A 56 21.51 0.24 6.93
CA HIS A 56 22.56 -0.29 7.79
C HIS A 56 22.31 0.08 9.27
N ARG A 57 21.95 1.33 9.56
CA ARG A 57 21.62 1.77 10.93
C ARG A 57 20.44 1.01 11.53
N ILE A 58 19.38 0.76 10.76
CA ILE A 58 18.24 -0.08 11.20
C ILE A 58 18.73 -1.50 11.53
N GLN A 59 19.52 -2.10 10.65
CA GLN A 59 20.06 -3.44 10.84
C GLN A 59 20.96 -3.52 12.09
N CYS A 60 21.81 -2.53 12.33
CA CYS A 60 22.62 -2.45 13.54
C CYS A 60 21.74 -2.33 14.80
N ILE A 61 20.72 -1.46 14.79
CA ILE A 61 19.82 -1.31 15.93
C ILE A 61 19.18 -2.65 16.30
N VAL A 62 18.68 -3.40 15.32
CA VAL A 62 18.06 -4.71 15.52
C VAL A 62 19.10 -5.77 15.93
N ALA A 63 20.29 -5.78 15.31
CA ALA A 63 21.34 -6.74 15.63
C ALA A 63 21.85 -6.61 17.07
N GLU A 64 21.81 -5.40 17.62
CA GLU A 64 22.23 -5.13 18.99
C GLU A 64 21.11 -5.34 20.03
N ALA A 65 19.90 -5.72 19.61
CA ALA A 65 18.79 -6.03 20.50
C ALA A 65 18.98 -7.37 21.22
N ALA A 66 18.28 -7.55 22.34
CA ALA A 66 18.25 -8.81 23.08
C ALA A 66 17.87 -10.00 22.16
N PRO A 67 18.37 -11.23 22.44
CA PRO A 67 18.18 -12.37 21.55
C PRO A 67 16.71 -12.67 21.19
N HIS A 68 15.79 -12.56 22.16
CA HIS A 68 14.36 -12.80 21.94
C HIS A 68 13.72 -11.81 20.95
N LEU A 69 14.31 -10.62 20.77
CA LEU A 69 13.84 -9.60 19.83
C LEU A 69 14.29 -9.86 18.40
N ARG A 70 15.26 -10.76 18.20
CA ARG A 70 15.82 -11.12 16.89
C ARG A 70 15.33 -12.49 16.41
N HIS A 71 15.22 -13.42 17.35
CA HIS A 71 15.03 -14.84 17.09
C HIS A 71 13.78 -15.34 17.79
N ARG A 72 12.83 -15.93 17.03
CA ARG A 72 11.56 -16.43 17.58
C ARG A 72 11.79 -17.55 18.59
N GLU A 73 12.79 -18.39 18.34
CA GLU A 73 13.24 -19.50 19.17
C GLU A 73 13.80 -19.06 20.54
N CYS A 74 14.15 -17.78 20.69
CA CYS A 74 14.61 -17.21 21.94
C CYS A 74 13.49 -16.60 22.78
N CYS A 75 12.27 -16.45 22.24
CA CYS A 75 11.11 -16.02 23.01
C CYS A 75 10.64 -17.15 23.94
N ARG A 76 10.49 -16.85 25.23
CA ARG A 76 10.04 -17.78 26.28
C ARG A 76 8.71 -17.39 26.90
N SER A 77 8.22 -16.20 26.58
CA SER A 77 6.96 -15.66 27.10
C SER A 77 6.14 -14.98 26.00
N LEU A 78 4.84 -14.83 26.26
CA LEU A 78 3.93 -14.09 25.39
C LEU A 78 4.40 -12.64 25.17
N ALA A 79 4.89 -11.99 26.23
CA ALA A 79 5.41 -10.63 26.17
C ALA A 79 6.58 -10.53 25.18
N GLU A 80 7.57 -11.43 25.29
CA GLU A 80 8.72 -11.46 24.38
C GLU A 80 8.32 -11.73 22.93
N HIS A 81 7.31 -12.58 22.70
CA HIS A 81 6.76 -12.80 21.37
C HIS A 81 6.11 -11.53 20.79
N ILE A 82 5.37 -10.78 21.59
CA ILE A 82 4.75 -9.50 21.20
C ILE A 82 5.83 -8.45 20.90
N GLU A 83 6.79 -8.27 21.81
CA GLU A 83 7.89 -7.30 21.66
C GLU A 83 8.69 -7.54 20.39
N ARG A 84 9.07 -8.79 20.12
CA ARG A 84 9.78 -9.16 18.89
C ARG A 84 8.97 -8.81 17.65
N THR A 85 7.69 -9.18 17.64
CA THR A 85 6.84 -9.00 16.46
C THR A 85 6.53 -7.52 16.21
N GLU A 86 6.25 -6.73 17.24
CA GLU A 86 6.08 -5.27 17.13
C GLU A 86 7.37 -4.57 16.70
N LEU A 87 8.52 -4.96 17.25
CA LEU A 87 9.81 -4.42 16.79
C LEU A 87 10.05 -4.71 15.31
N ARG A 88 9.77 -5.94 14.85
CA ARG A 88 9.87 -6.33 13.44
C ARG A 88 8.95 -5.49 12.57
N LEU A 89 7.68 -5.34 12.96
CA LEU A 89 6.70 -4.51 12.26
C LEU A 89 7.17 -3.07 12.10
N HIS A 90 7.63 -2.45 13.20
CA HIS A 90 8.06 -1.05 13.19
C HIS A 90 9.32 -0.81 12.37
N SER A 91 10.33 -1.68 12.51
CA SER A 91 11.61 -1.54 11.79
C SER A 91 11.47 -1.84 10.29
N SER A 92 10.71 -2.88 9.90
CA SER A 92 10.48 -3.16 8.49
C SER A 92 9.64 -2.08 7.82
N TYR A 93 8.64 -1.52 8.52
CA TYR A 93 7.87 -0.41 7.98
C TYR A 93 8.73 0.85 7.77
N LEU A 94 9.63 1.16 8.70
CA LEU A 94 10.56 2.28 8.52
C LEU A 94 11.47 2.05 7.29
N LEU A 95 11.97 0.82 7.11
CA LEU A 95 12.79 0.48 5.94
C LEU A 95 12.01 0.59 4.63
N SER A 96 10.73 0.18 4.59
CA SER A 96 9.90 0.34 3.39
C SER A 96 9.69 1.82 3.04
N VAL A 97 9.48 2.69 4.03
CA VAL A 97 9.35 4.16 3.83
C VAL A 97 10.61 4.80 3.25
N LEU A 98 11.79 4.29 3.63
CA LEU A 98 13.07 4.73 3.09
C LEU A 98 13.26 4.28 1.64
N CYS A 99 12.88 3.04 1.35
CA CYS A 99 13.10 2.41 0.05
C CYS A 99 11.99 2.73 -0.98
N ARG A 100 10.88 3.35 -0.56
CA ARG A 100 9.71 3.64 -1.40
C ARG A 100 10.01 4.45 -2.66
N VAL A 101 11.09 5.24 -2.66
CA VAL A 101 11.55 6.01 -3.83
C VAL A 101 11.84 5.13 -5.06
N SER A 102 12.12 3.83 -4.86
CA SER A 102 12.34 2.87 -5.95
C SER A 102 11.06 2.45 -6.68
N LEU A 103 9.91 2.66 -6.03
CA LEU A 103 8.58 2.38 -6.59
C LEU A 103 8.06 3.56 -7.44
N ASP A 104 8.64 4.75 -7.27
CA ASP A 104 8.26 5.94 -8.03
C ASP A 104 9.00 5.96 -9.40
N PRO A 105 8.27 5.87 -10.53
CA PRO A 105 8.87 5.91 -11.86
C PRO A 105 9.53 7.26 -12.21
N HIS A 106 9.11 8.35 -11.56
CA HIS A 106 9.56 9.71 -11.86
C HIS A 106 10.85 10.09 -11.12
N VAL A 107 11.25 9.33 -10.10
CA VAL A 107 12.51 9.57 -9.39
C VAL A 107 13.68 9.14 -10.28
N HIS A 108 14.66 10.02 -10.48
CA HIS A 108 15.88 9.69 -11.22
C HIS A 108 16.83 8.81 -10.40
N LEU A 109 16.73 7.50 -10.61
CA LEU A 109 17.66 6.48 -10.11
C LEU A 109 18.13 5.63 -11.29
N ASP A 110 19.41 5.25 -11.29
CA ASP A 110 19.90 4.25 -12.24
C ASP A 110 19.23 2.90 -11.99
N GLU A 111 19.03 2.13 -13.07
CA GLU A 111 18.19 0.92 -13.04
C GLU A 111 18.73 -0.13 -12.07
N HIS A 112 20.05 -0.30 -11.99
CA HIS A 112 20.66 -1.24 -11.07
C HIS A 112 20.41 -0.86 -9.61
N ARG A 113 20.65 0.40 -9.23
CA ARG A 113 20.34 0.88 -7.87
C ARG A 113 18.86 0.87 -7.57
N ARG A 114 18.00 1.18 -8.55
CA ARG A 114 16.55 1.06 -8.41
C ARG A 114 16.15 -0.37 -8.09
N GLY A 115 16.68 -1.35 -8.81
CA GLY A 115 16.43 -2.78 -8.56
C GLY A 115 16.78 -3.20 -7.13
N LEU A 116 17.98 -2.84 -6.66
CA LEU A 116 18.42 -3.16 -5.28
C LEU A 116 17.53 -2.52 -4.21
N ILE A 117 17.18 -1.24 -4.36
CA ILE A 117 16.29 -0.57 -3.40
C ILE A 117 14.87 -1.13 -3.48
N ARG A 118 14.41 -1.51 -4.68
CA ARG A 118 13.08 -2.10 -4.87
C ARG A 118 12.97 -3.43 -4.16
N GLU A 119 13.95 -4.30 -4.31
CA GLU A 119 14.02 -5.58 -3.58
C GLU A 119 13.90 -5.33 -2.06
N ASP A 120 14.74 -4.43 -1.52
CA ASP A 120 14.67 -4.05 -0.10
C ASP A 120 13.29 -3.50 0.30
N CYS A 121 12.63 -2.74 -0.59
CA CYS A 121 11.31 -2.19 -0.35
C CYS A 121 10.25 -3.30 -0.27
N ILE A 122 10.21 -4.20 -1.26
CA ILE A 122 9.24 -5.30 -1.32
C ILE A 122 9.42 -6.23 -0.12
N ASP A 123 10.65 -6.63 0.19
CA ASP A 123 10.95 -7.48 1.37
C ASP A 123 10.48 -6.83 2.67
N SER A 124 10.68 -5.52 2.79
CA SER A 124 10.25 -4.75 3.97
C SER A 124 8.73 -4.64 4.08
N LEU A 125 8.02 -4.48 2.95
CA LEU A 125 6.55 -4.48 2.92
C LEU A 125 6.00 -5.86 3.33
N ILE A 126 6.54 -6.94 2.75
CA ILE A 126 6.21 -8.34 3.11
C ILE A 126 6.46 -8.59 4.59
N SER A 127 7.62 -8.21 5.11
CA SER A 127 7.98 -8.37 6.53
C SER A 127 7.02 -7.62 7.45
N THR A 128 6.57 -6.43 7.05
CA THR A 128 5.62 -5.62 7.84
C THR A 128 4.27 -6.31 7.95
N VAL A 129 3.70 -6.75 6.82
CA VAL A 129 2.40 -7.44 6.81
C VAL A 129 2.50 -8.78 7.54
N ASN A 130 3.56 -9.56 7.32
CA ASN A 130 3.79 -10.81 8.05
C ASN A 130 3.92 -10.61 9.56
N ALA A 131 4.63 -9.57 10.01
CA ALA A 131 4.70 -9.23 11.43
C ALA A 131 3.33 -8.94 12.02
N PHE A 132 2.48 -8.18 11.34
CA PHE A 132 1.14 -7.90 11.82
C PHE A 132 0.24 -9.13 11.88
N VAL A 133 0.27 -9.97 10.85
CA VAL A 133 -0.49 -11.23 10.84
C VAL A 133 -0.01 -12.15 11.97
N GLU A 134 1.31 -12.30 12.14
CA GLU A 134 1.88 -13.09 13.24
C GLU A 134 1.48 -12.52 14.62
N LEU A 135 1.43 -11.18 14.77
CA LEU A 135 1.01 -10.54 16.01
C LEU A 135 -0.43 -10.89 16.37
N HIS A 136 -1.33 -10.89 15.37
CA HIS A 136 -2.73 -11.29 15.56
C HIS A 136 -2.85 -12.77 15.92
N GLU A 137 -2.08 -13.63 15.27
CA GLU A 137 -2.04 -15.07 15.55
C GLU A 137 -1.53 -15.38 16.99
N ILE A 138 -0.58 -14.58 17.49
CA ILE A 138 -0.08 -14.68 18.87
C ILE A 138 -1.15 -14.20 19.86
N ASN A 139 -1.71 -13.01 19.64
CA ASN A 139 -2.77 -12.44 20.48
C ASN A 139 -3.57 -11.39 19.69
N SER A 140 -4.83 -11.71 19.40
CA SER A 140 -5.74 -10.83 18.64
C SER A 140 -6.02 -9.47 19.31
N HIS A 141 -5.80 -9.34 20.61
CA HIS A 141 -5.90 -8.05 21.30
C HIS A 141 -4.72 -7.13 20.97
N CYS A 142 -3.52 -7.68 20.79
CA CYS A 142 -2.32 -6.89 20.51
C CYS A 142 -2.37 -6.26 19.11
N SER A 143 -3.03 -6.92 18.15
CA SER A 143 -3.21 -6.37 16.79
C SER A 143 -4.29 -5.29 16.69
N ARG A 144 -4.93 -4.88 17.81
CA ARG A 144 -5.86 -3.73 17.84
C ARG A 144 -5.16 -2.37 17.85
N SER A 145 -3.83 -2.35 17.96
CA SER A 145 -3.04 -1.12 17.80
C SER A 145 -3.33 -0.48 16.45
N TRP A 146 -3.94 0.72 16.48
CA TRP A 146 -4.30 1.45 15.27
C TRP A 146 -3.08 1.73 14.37
N ILE A 147 -1.93 2.02 14.98
CA ILE A 147 -0.67 2.28 14.26
C ILE A 147 -0.21 1.03 13.51
N SER A 148 -0.21 -0.12 14.18
CA SER A 148 0.24 -1.39 13.59
C SER A 148 -0.69 -1.82 12.44
N LEU A 149 -1.99 -1.61 12.62
CA LEU A 149 -3.02 -1.85 11.61
C LEU A 149 -2.83 -0.97 10.36
N GLN A 150 -2.73 0.36 10.54
CA GLN A 150 -2.54 1.31 9.44
C GLN A 150 -1.28 1.00 8.62
N ARG A 151 -0.15 0.78 9.29
CA ARG A 151 1.13 0.46 8.63
C ARG A 151 1.02 -0.81 7.78
N SER A 152 0.29 -1.80 8.25
CA SER A 152 0.10 -3.07 7.56
C SER A 152 -0.81 -2.94 6.36
N ILE A 153 -1.92 -2.20 6.49
CA ILE A 153 -2.83 -1.90 5.37
C ILE A 153 -2.11 -1.12 4.27
N ALA A 154 -1.37 -0.07 4.63
CA ALA A 154 -0.62 0.69 3.63
C ALA A 154 0.50 -0.13 2.97
N SER A 155 1.15 -0.99 3.75
CA SER A 155 2.16 -1.90 3.20
C SER A 155 1.54 -2.88 2.22
N ALA A 156 0.35 -3.40 2.52
CA ALA A 156 -0.40 -4.28 1.63
C ALA A 156 -0.79 -3.60 0.31
N PHE A 157 -1.30 -2.37 0.35
CA PHE A 157 -1.64 -1.62 -0.88
C PHE A 157 -0.42 -1.35 -1.77
N LEU A 158 0.71 -0.97 -1.17
CA LEU A 158 1.96 -0.82 -1.91
C LEU A 158 2.47 -2.15 -2.45
N LEU A 159 2.29 -3.25 -1.72
CA LEU A 159 2.74 -4.56 -2.14
C LEU A 159 1.94 -5.07 -3.36
N VAL A 160 0.60 -5.07 -3.30
CA VAL A 160 -0.26 -5.56 -4.40
C VAL A 160 -0.14 -4.76 -5.69
N THR A 161 0.39 -3.54 -5.63
CA THR A 161 0.61 -2.70 -6.81
C THR A 161 2.00 -2.90 -7.42
N ASN A 162 2.91 -3.57 -6.71
CA ASN A 162 4.31 -3.67 -7.10
C ASN A 162 4.87 -5.11 -7.11
N ASP A 163 4.14 -6.09 -6.58
CA ASP A 163 4.49 -7.51 -6.62
C ASP A 163 3.26 -8.42 -6.83
N ASP A 164 3.29 -9.20 -7.90
CA ASP A 164 2.21 -10.12 -8.29
C ASP A 164 2.51 -11.58 -7.92
N SER A 165 3.51 -11.82 -7.07
CA SER A 165 3.91 -13.18 -6.70
C SER A 165 2.79 -13.94 -5.95
N PRO A 166 2.68 -15.27 -6.13
CA PRO A 166 1.71 -16.08 -5.39
C PRO A 166 1.85 -15.95 -3.86
N GLN A 167 3.09 -15.78 -3.39
CA GLN A 167 3.41 -15.59 -1.98
C GLN A 167 2.84 -14.29 -1.43
N THR A 168 2.89 -13.20 -2.21
CA THR A 168 2.25 -11.93 -1.84
C THR A 168 0.74 -12.11 -1.70
N TRP A 169 0.09 -12.74 -2.67
CA TRP A 169 -1.37 -12.94 -2.59
C TRP A 169 -1.80 -13.84 -1.43
N GLU A 170 -1.02 -14.89 -1.10
CA GLU A 170 -1.26 -15.69 0.11
C GLU A 170 -1.19 -14.84 1.38
N LEU A 171 -0.21 -13.93 1.46
CA LEU A 171 -0.06 -13.01 2.57
C LEU A 171 -1.22 -12.01 2.67
N ILE A 172 -1.70 -11.49 1.53
CA ILE A 172 -2.87 -10.62 1.48
C ILE A 172 -4.13 -11.37 1.94
N ASP A 173 -4.32 -12.62 1.53
CA ASP A 173 -5.44 -13.45 1.99
C ASP A 173 -5.41 -13.68 3.51
N ARG A 174 -4.21 -13.86 4.10
CA ARG A 174 -4.06 -13.92 5.56
C ARG A 174 -4.40 -12.59 6.23
N LEU A 175 -3.93 -11.48 5.67
CA LEU A 175 -4.25 -10.14 6.18
C LEU A 175 -5.75 -9.86 6.12
N GLU A 176 -6.43 -10.17 5.02
CA GLU A 176 -7.88 -9.98 4.88
C GLU A 176 -8.67 -10.68 5.97
N LYS A 177 -8.27 -11.91 6.35
CA LYS A 177 -8.90 -12.66 7.45
C LYS A 177 -8.75 -11.92 8.78
N VAL A 178 -7.55 -11.40 9.06
CA VAL A 178 -7.27 -10.60 10.26
C VAL A 178 -8.09 -9.31 10.27
N LEU A 179 -8.14 -8.58 9.15
CA LEU A 179 -8.94 -7.35 9.04
C LEU A 179 -10.43 -7.64 9.22
N ALA A 180 -10.94 -8.75 8.66
CA ALA A 180 -12.33 -9.16 8.85
C ALA A 180 -12.66 -9.37 10.35
N VAL A 181 -11.79 -10.03 11.11
CA VAL A 181 -11.98 -10.17 12.57
C VAL A 181 -12.10 -8.81 13.24
N HIS A 182 -11.23 -7.86 12.90
CA HIS A 182 -11.30 -6.51 13.46
C HIS A 182 -12.53 -5.72 12.99
N VAL A 183 -13.02 -5.98 11.77
CA VAL A 183 -14.24 -5.35 11.24
C VAL A 183 -15.47 -5.85 11.99
N TYR A 184 -15.56 -7.16 12.22
CA TYR A 184 -16.77 -7.79 12.77
C TYR A 184 -16.68 -8.06 14.28
N ALA A 185 -15.64 -7.59 14.96
CA ALA A 185 -15.42 -7.80 16.40
C ALA A 185 -16.53 -7.23 17.30
N ASP A 186 -17.21 -6.17 16.87
CA ASP A 186 -18.27 -5.50 17.65
C ASP A 186 -19.67 -6.12 17.46
N GLY A 187 -19.77 -7.26 16.76
CA GLY A 187 -21.03 -7.92 16.44
C GLY A 187 -21.89 -7.13 15.44
N ASP A 188 -23.07 -7.65 15.11
CA ASP A 188 -24.05 -7.07 14.17
C ASP A 188 -24.72 -5.79 14.73
N ALA A 189 -24.00 -5.03 15.55
CA ALA A 189 -24.39 -3.71 15.99
C ALA A 189 -24.61 -2.84 14.74
N ASP A 190 -25.81 -2.24 14.63
CA ASP A 190 -26.25 -1.43 13.51
C ASP A 190 -25.08 -0.70 12.84
N GLN A 191 -24.94 -0.87 11.52
CA GLN A 191 -23.86 -0.23 10.73
C GLN A 191 -23.76 1.29 10.98
N ASN A 192 -24.85 1.91 11.46
CA ASN A 192 -24.96 3.31 11.83
C ASN A 192 -24.25 3.70 13.14
N ASN A 193 -24.02 2.77 14.08
CA ASN A 193 -23.37 3.04 15.37
C ASN A 193 -21.88 2.71 15.39
N ARG A 194 -21.31 2.37 14.23
CA ARG A 194 -19.92 1.95 14.13
C ARG A 194 -18.97 3.13 14.24
N THR A 195 -17.85 2.95 14.95
CA THR A 195 -16.78 3.96 15.01
C THR A 195 -16.23 4.25 13.62
N GLU A 196 -15.79 5.49 13.37
CA GLU A 196 -15.17 5.90 12.10
C GLU A 196 -13.99 5.00 11.72
N SER A 197 -13.14 4.61 12.68
CA SER A 197 -12.03 3.67 12.47
C SER A 197 -12.48 2.33 11.91
N ALA A 198 -13.62 1.82 12.37
CA ALA A 198 -14.15 0.54 11.92
C ALA A 198 -14.79 0.66 10.52
N LYS A 199 -15.36 1.83 10.17
CA LYS A 199 -15.78 2.14 8.78
C LYS A 199 -14.59 2.21 7.83
N HIS A 200 -13.52 2.90 8.23
CA HIS A 200 -12.28 2.97 7.43
C HIS A 200 -11.70 1.57 7.19
N LEU A 201 -11.64 0.74 8.23
CA LEU A 201 -11.16 -0.63 8.11
C LEU A 201 -12.01 -1.48 7.17
N ALA A 202 -13.34 -1.36 7.25
CA ALA A 202 -14.26 -2.04 6.33
C ALA A 202 -14.04 -1.58 4.87
N SER A 203 -13.76 -0.30 4.67
CA SER A 203 -13.40 0.26 3.36
C SER A 203 -12.09 -0.32 2.83
N SER A 204 -11.03 -0.36 3.65
CA SER A 204 -9.74 -0.95 3.27
C SER A 204 -9.87 -2.45 2.93
N LEU A 205 -10.64 -3.20 3.72
CA LEU A 205 -10.93 -4.61 3.44
C LEU A 205 -11.67 -4.80 2.11
N ARG A 206 -12.65 -3.95 1.82
CA ARG A 206 -13.37 -3.98 0.54
C ARG A 206 -12.42 -3.71 -0.63
N ALA A 207 -11.60 -2.67 -0.53
CA ALA A 207 -10.66 -2.29 -1.57
C ALA A 207 -9.62 -3.40 -1.85
N LEU A 208 -9.08 -4.06 -0.82
CA LEU A 208 -8.17 -5.20 -1.02
C LEU A 208 -8.82 -6.33 -1.81
N ARG A 209 -10.09 -6.65 -1.49
CA ARG A 209 -10.85 -7.69 -2.21
C ARG A 209 -11.11 -7.30 -3.66
N GLU A 210 -11.53 -6.06 -3.91
CA GLU A 210 -11.76 -5.55 -5.27
C GLU A 210 -10.50 -5.63 -6.13
N ILE A 211 -9.35 -5.22 -5.58
CA ILE A 211 -8.05 -5.35 -6.24
C ILE A 211 -7.78 -6.82 -6.55
N ARG A 212 -7.89 -7.72 -5.57
CA ARG A 212 -7.65 -9.16 -5.78
C ARG A 212 -8.52 -9.74 -6.90
N GLU A 213 -9.81 -9.42 -6.92
CA GLU A 213 -10.71 -9.90 -7.98
C GLU A 213 -10.33 -9.33 -9.35
N ALA A 214 -9.89 -8.07 -9.42
CA ALA A 214 -9.39 -7.47 -10.67
C ALA A 214 -8.13 -8.18 -11.20
N PHE A 215 -7.24 -8.64 -10.31
CA PHE A 215 -6.05 -9.42 -10.68
C PHE A 215 -6.37 -10.88 -11.02
N ARG A 216 -7.42 -11.46 -10.45
CA ARG A 216 -7.91 -12.82 -10.79
C ARG A 216 -8.74 -12.85 -12.08
N ALA A 217 -9.36 -11.73 -12.46
CA ALA A 217 -10.07 -11.63 -13.73
C ALA A 217 -9.11 -11.94 -14.90
N PRO A 218 -9.44 -12.86 -15.82
CA PRO A 218 -8.58 -13.19 -16.93
C PRO A 218 -8.19 -11.94 -17.72
N LYS A 219 -6.90 -11.63 -17.78
CA LYS A 219 -6.33 -10.57 -18.61
C LYS A 219 -6.37 -11.02 -20.08
N GLY A 220 -7.57 -11.06 -20.66
CA GLY A 220 -7.82 -11.47 -22.04
C GLY A 220 -8.96 -12.48 -22.20
N ALA A 221 -10.20 -12.02 -22.15
CA ALA A 221 -11.24 -12.59 -23.00
C ALA A 221 -11.45 -11.62 -24.17
N PRO A 222 -11.17 -11.99 -25.44
CA PRO A 222 -11.64 -11.20 -26.56
C PRO A 222 -13.17 -11.20 -26.50
N ALA A 223 -13.76 -10.00 -26.47
CA ALA A 223 -15.19 -9.83 -26.57
C ALA A 223 -15.67 -10.57 -27.84
N ALA A 224 -16.45 -11.63 -27.63
CA ALA A 224 -17.12 -12.32 -28.72
C ALA A 224 -18.02 -11.30 -29.46
N PRO A 225 -18.03 -11.29 -30.80
CA PRO A 225 -18.87 -10.38 -31.55
C PRO A 225 -20.35 -10.66 -31.25
N PRO A 226 -21.22 -9.64 -31.27
CA PRO A 226 -22.63 -9.82 -30.98
C PRO A 226 -23.24 -10.79 -31.99
N THR A 227 -23.63 -11.97 -31.51
CA THR A 227 -24.38 -12.95 -32.28
C THR A 227 -25.73 -12.34 -32.64
N GLY A 228 -25.87 -11.96 -33.91
CA GLY A 228 -27.12 -11.51 -34.48
C GLY A 228 -28.17 -12.61 -34.44
N HIS A 229 -29.27 -12.34 -33.76
CA HIS A 229 -30.53 -13.03 -34.02
C HIS A 229 -31.17 -12.40 -35.25
N LYS A 230 -31.14 -13.15 -36.34
CA LYS A 230 -31.74 -12.79 -37.63
C LYS A 230 -33.03 -13.58 -37.84
N PHE A 231 -34.11 -12.80 -38.03
CA PHE A 231 -35.31 -13.05 -38.85
C PHE A 231 -36.35 -14.06 -38.31
N SER A 232 -37.67 -13.88 -38.49
CA SER A 232 -38.36 -13.40 -39.70
C SER A 232 -39.88 -13.12 -39.43
N PRO A 233 -40.75 -12.77 -40.42
CA PRO A 233 -41.49 -11.50 -40.47
C PRO A 233 -43.02 -11.66 -40.60
N LEU A 234 -43.81 -10.58 -40.50
CA LEU A 234 -45.18 -10.56 -41.04
C LEU A 234 -45.62 -9.15 -41.51
N ALA A 235 -45.97 -9.12 -42.80
CA ALA A 235 -47.02 -8.36 -43.50
C ALA A 235 -47.01 -6.82 -43.66
N LEU A 236 -47.13 -6.45 -44.95
CA LEU A 236 -47.39 -5.20 -45.67
C LEU A 236 -48.34 -4.16 -45.05
N SER A 237 -48.09 -2.88 -45.38
CA SER A 237 -49.06 -2.00 -46.07
C SER A 237 -48.36 -0.85 -46.83
N THR A 238 -48.86 -0.55 -48.03
CA THR A 238 -48.39 0.40 -49.07
C THR A 238 -48.90 1.87 -48.88
N PRO A 239 -48.43 2.86 -49.69
CA PRO A 239 -48.37 4.30 -49.36
C PRO A 239 -49.55 5.15 -49.92
N PRO A 240 -49.47 6.50 -49.83
CA PRO A 240 -49.22 7.27 -51.08
C PRO A 240 -48.29 8.50 -50.96
N SER A 241 -47.90 8.98 -52.14
CA SER A 241 -46.84 9.94 -52.53
C SER A 241 -47.20 11.44 -52.48
N ILE A 242 -46.20 12.31 -52.68
CA ILE A 242 -46.09 13.57 -53.50
C ILE A 242 -44.81 14.29 -52.99
N ASP A 243 -43.65 14.29 -53.65
CA ASP A 243 -43.19 14.92 -54.91
C ASP A 243 -42.93 16.44 -54.85
N THR A 244 -41.67 16.86 -54.71
CA THR A 244 -41.05 17.96 -55.50
C THR A 244 -39.51 17.94 -55.38
N SER A 245 -38.84 17.94 -56.53
CA SER A 245 -37.38 17.91 -56.81
C SER A 245 -36.73 19.33 -56.77
N PRO A 246 -35.50 19.58 -57.29
CA PRO A 246 -34.16 18.99 -57.05
C PRO A 246 -33.05 20.05 -56.83
N GLU A 247 -31.86 19.69 -56.29
CA GLU A 247 -30.56 20.22 -56.77
C GLU A 247 -29.32 19.45 -56.23
N ILE A 248 -28.71 18.68 -57.15
CA ILE A 248 -27.27 18.47 -57.47
C ILE A 248 -26.23 18.09 -56.36
N ALA A 249 -25.78 16.82 -56.51
CA ALA A 249 -24.63 16.05 -56.01
C ALA A 249 -23.22 16.67 -56.32
N PRO A 250 -22.06 16.22 -55.74
CA PRO A 250 -21.67 14.79 -55.64
C PRO A 250 -20.88 14.29 -54.41
N ASN A 251 -20.82 12.95 -54.38
CA ASN A 251 -20.25 11.99 -53.42
C ASN A 251 -18.76 12.18 -53.07
N LEU A 252 -18.37 11.87 -51.82
CA LEU A 252 -17.59 10.64 -51.50
C LEU A 252 -17.53 10.38 -49.98
N ALA A 253 -17.49 9.10 -49.63
CA ALA A 253 -17.55 8.53 -48.29
C ALA A 253 -16.37 8.89 -47.36
N ILE A 254 -16.59 8.80 -46.04
CA ILE A 254 -15.92 7.85 -45.11
C ILE A 254 -16.46 8.12 -43.68
N ALA A 255 -17.01 7.07 -43.08
CA ALA A 255 -17.33 7.03 -41.65
C ALA A 255 -16.03 6.88 -40.85
N GLY A 256 -15.80 7.78 -39.89
CA GLY A 256 -14.68 7.75 -38.95
C GLY A 256 -15.20 7.92 -37.53
N THR A 257 -15.29 6.80 -36.84
CA THR A 257 -15.75 6.57 -35.47
C THR A 257 -14.99 7.38 -34.43
N SER A 258 -15.75 7.95 -33.48
CA SER A 258 -15.26 8.47 -32.20
C SER A 258 -14.47 7.40 -31.44
N ALA A 259 -13.17 7.62 -31.27
CA ALA A 259 -12.33 6.82 -30.39
C ALA A 259 -12.56 7.28 -28.94
N VAL A 260 -13.35 6.51 -28.19
CA VAL A 260 -13.38 6.57 -26.73
C VAL A 260 -12.06 5.97 -26.25
N SER A 261 -11.17 6.84 -25.75
CA SER A 261 -9.93 6.43 -25.10
C SER A 261 -10.27 5.68 -23.82
N VAL A 262 -9.97 4.39 -23.78
CA VAL A 262 -10.12 3.55 -22.59
C VAL A 262 -9.13 4.03 -21.55
N GLU A 263 -9.67 4.61 -20.49
CA GLU A 263 -8.96 5.23 -19.39
C GLU A 263 -8.16 4.17 -18.62
N GLY A 264 -6.84 4.20 -18.83
CA GLY A 264 -5.90 3.43 -18.03
C GLY A 264 -6.00 3.90 -16.58
N TRP A 265 -6.24 2.96 -15.68
CA TRP A 265 -6.38 3.24 -14.25
C TRP A 265 -5.15 3.99 -13.77
N ASN A 266 -5.31 5.29 -13.54
CA ASN A 266 -4.21 6.17 -13.21
C ASN A 266 -3.70 5.78 -11.81
N MET A 267 -2.48 5.27 -11.73
CA MET A 267 -1.80 4.86 -10.51
C MET A 267 -1.80 5.97 -9.43
N GLN A 268 -1.93 7.23 -9.86
CA GLN A 268 -2.05 8.43 -9.03
C GLN A 268 -3.37 8.49 -8.26
N ASP A 269 -4.48 7.97 -8.81
CA ASP A 269 -5.79 7.97 -8.14
C ASP A 269 -5.83 6.99 -6.95
N ILE A 270 -5.12 5.86 -7.09
CA ILE A 270 -5.02 4.85 -6.03
C ILE A 270 -4.11 5.37 -4.90
N LEU A 271 -2.96 5.96 -5.24
CA LEU A 271 -2.03 6.53 -4.26
C LEU A 271 -2.60 7.77 -3.55
N GLY A 272 -3.37 8.61 -4.27
CA GLY A 272 -4.08 9.75 -3.69
C GLY A 272 -5.10 9.30 -2.65
N ARG A 273 -5.90 8.27 -2.97
CA ARG A 273 -6.86 7.68 -2.03
C ARG A 273 -6.23 7.03 -0.80
N VAL A 274 -5.03 6.47 -0.93
CA VAL A 274 -4.26 5.94 0.21
C VAL A 274 -3.64 7.06 1.06
N SER A 275 -3.27 8.20 0.44
CA SER A 275 -2.75 9.38 1.14
C SER A 275 -3.80 10.00 2.07
N ASP A 276 -5.06 10.09 1.62
CA ASP A 276 -6.18 10.62 2.41
C ASP A 276 -6.52 9.77 3.63
N VAL A 277 -6.30 8.45 3.55
CA VAL A 277 -6.52 7.51 4.67
C VAL A 277 -5.36 7.54 5.68
N MET A 278 -4.17 7.98 5.25
CA MET A 278 -2.93 7.87 6.02
C MET A 278 -2.42 9.21 6.59
N LEU A 279 -3.18 10.32 6.46
CA LEU A 279 -2.79 11.67 6.91
C LEU A 279 -1.37 12.07 6.47
N PHE A 280 -0.93 11.68 5.27
CA PHE A 280 0.28 12.25 4.69
C PHE A 280 -0.08 13.52 3.92
N PRO A 281 0.69 14.61 4.06
CA PRO A 281 0.53 15.79 3.22
C PRO A 281 0.63 15.38 1.75
N SER A 282 -0.37 15.74 0.96
CA SER A 282 -0.33 15.59 -0.50
C SER A 282 0.88 16.38 -1.03
N MET A 283 1.79 15.70 -1.72
CA MET A 283 2.92 16.32 -2.44
C MET A 283 2.47 16.83 -3.82
N GLY A 284 1.31 17.48 -3.88
CA GLY A 284 0.88 18.29 -5.02
C GLY A 284 1.35 19.72 -4.79
N GLY A 285 2.46 20.09 -5.44
CA GLY A 285 2.98 21.45 -5.37
C GLY A 285 2.13 22.41 -6.19
N ASP A 286 1.09 22.98 -5.59
CA ASP A 286 0.53 24.23 -6.08
C ASP A 286 1.31 25.39 -5.45
N SER A 287 2.17 26.01 -6.26
CA SER A 287 2.76 27.30 -5.92
C SER A 287 1.64 28.35 -5.90
N PRO A 288 1.50 29.16 -4.84
CA PRO A 288 0.59 30.29 -4.88
C PRO A 288 1.18 31.32 -5.85
N ALA A 289 0.43 31.61 -6.92
CA ALA A 289 0.68 32.77 -7.76
C ALA A 289 0.55 34.04 -6.89
N VAL A 290 1.60 34.86 -6.90
CA VAL A 290 1.58 36.25 -6.42
C VAL A 290 1.00 37.14 -7.51
#